data_AF-A0A0N4TEG9-F1
#
_entry.id   AF-A0A0N4TEG9-F1
#
_cell.length_a   1.000
_cell.length_b   1.000
_cell.length_c   1.000
_cell.angle_alpha   90.00
_cell.angle_beta   90.00
_cell.angle_gamma   90.00
#
_symmetry.space_group_name_H-M   'P 1'
#
loop_
_entity.id
_entity.type
_entity.pdbx_description
1 polymer ?
#
loop_
_entity_poly.entity_id
_entity_poly.type
_entity_poly.pdbx_seq_one_letter_code
_entity_poly.pdbx_strand_id
1 'polypeptide(L)'
;MGNAKIVIEKANFNPNDTFPSEEQSSLRDAIGNIVENTAFYSNLVLYFPTVLLDRYKKDIDWQLLFAWAYKFTITSRLHDDVAEKLLDLAGQQLEIIPRRDDFHNPYDRKAIKEELQLESLRKMEEAIRKKQEQKKLDRKKKKTKKPSLSRTEL
;
A
#
# COMPACT_ATOMS: atom_id res chain seq x y z
N MET A 1 -17.52 -16.88 -2.85
CA MET A 1 -17.13 -16.43 -4.21
C MET A 1 -17.28 -17.49 -5.30
N GLY A 2 -16.63 -18.67 -5.25
CA GLY A 2 -16.73 -19.65 -6.35
C GLY A 2 -18.16 -20.05 -6.74
N ASN A 3 -19.00 -20.38 -5.75
CA ASN A 3 -20.41 -20.69 -6.00
C ASN A 3 -21.21 -19.48 -6.53
N ALA A 4 -20.92 -18.29 -6.03
CA ALA A 4 -21.58 -17.06 -6.47
C ALA A 4 -21.25 -16.73 -7.94
N LYS A 5 -19.99 -16.93 -8.35
CA LYS A 5 -19.57 -16.83 -9.76
C LYS A 5 -20.41 -17.74 -10.65
N ILE A 6 -20.58 -19.00 -10.26
CA ILE A 6 -21.39 -19.98 -11.02
C ILE A 6 -22.85 -19.50 -11.16
N VAL A 7 -23.44 -18.93 -10.11
CA VAL A 7 -24.82 -18.39 -10.16
C VAL A 7 -24.93 -17.25 -11.15
N ILE A 8 -23.98 -16.30 -11.12
CA ILE A 8 -23.92 -15.15 -12.04
C ILE A 8 -23.76 -15.62 -13.49
N GLU A 9 -22.83 -16.54 -13.74
CA GLU A 9 -22.56 -17.08 -15.08
C GLU A 9 -23.77 -17.85 -15.63
N LYS A 10 -24.42 -18.68 -14.80
CA LYS A 10 -25.64 -19.40 -15.21
C LYS A 10 -26.81 -18.47 -15.55
N ALA A 11 -26.90 -17.32 -14.89
CA ALA A 11 -27.90 -16.30 -15.17
C ALA A 11 -27.56 -15.46 -16.42
N ASN A 12 -26.38 -15.66 -17.03
CA ASN A 12 -25.85 -14.81 -18.11
C ASN A 12 -25.86 -13.32 -17.77
N PHE A 13 -25.68 -12.98 -16.49
CA PHE A 13 -25.71 -11.60 -16.02
C PHE A 13 -24.38 -10.90 -16.31
N ASN A 14 -24.42 -9.78 -17.02
CA ASN A 14 -23.24 -8.94 -17.27
C ASN A 14 -23.13 -7.85 -16.20
N PRO A 15 -21.90 -7.44 -15.81
CA PRO A 15 -21.71 -6.41 -14.81
C PRO A 15 -22.37 -5.06 -15.14
N ASN A 16 -22.55 -4.75 -16.44
CA ASN A 16 -23.19 -3.51 -16.91
C ASN A 16 -24.72 -3.62 -17.01
N ASP A 17 -25.29 -4.79 -16.77
CA ASP A 17 -26.73 -4.98 -16.82
C ASP A 17 -27.40 -4.23 -15.67
N THR A 18 -28.70 -3.95 -15.84
CA THR A 18 -29.48 -3.36 -14.75
C THR A 18 -29.51 -4.32 -13.57
N PHE A 19 -29.29 -3.79 -12.36
CA PHE A 19 -29.24 -4.61 -11.16
C PHE A 19 -30.53 -5.44 -10.98
N PRO A 20 -30.44 -6.72 -10.58
CA PRO A 20 -31.60 -7.60 -10.55
C PRO A 20 -32.67 -7.14 -9.56
N SER A 21 -33.94 -7.46 -9.87
CA SER A 21 -35.09 -7.16 -9.01
C SER A 21 -35.14 -8.08 -7.78
N GLU A 22 -35.98 -7.72 -6.79
CA GLU A 22 -36.15 -8.52 -5.55
C GLU A 22 -36.55 -9.98 -5.81
N GLU A 23 -37.28 -10.24 -6.90
CA GLU A 23 -37.69 -11.58 -7.33
C GLU A 23 -36.48 -12.47 -7.69
N GLN A 24 -35.35 -11.86 -8.03
CA GLN A 24 -34.08 -12.52 -8.37
C GLN A 24 -33.11 -12.52 -7.18
N SER A 25 -33.62 -12.71 -5.95
CA SER A 25 -32.84 -12.67 -4.70
C SER A 25 -31.56 -13.52 -4.76
N SER A 26 -31.59 -14.75 -5.30
CA SER A 26 -30.38 -15.57 -5.41
C SER A 26 -29.28 -14.95 -6.27
N LEU A 27 -29.63 -14.21 -7.32
CA LEU A 27 -28.66 -13.52 -8.17
C LEU A 27 -28.11 -12.28 -7.47
N ARG A 28 -28.99 -11.52 -6.77
CA ARG A 28 -28.58 -10.36 -5.96
C ARG A 28 -27.59 -10.76 -4.88
N ASP A 29 -27.88 -11.84 -4.15
CA ASP A 29 -27.00 -12.35 -3.09
C ASP A 29 -25.66 -12.82 -3.66
N ALA A 30 -25.66 -13.44 -4.84
CA ALA A 30 -24.43 -13.83 -5.51
C ALA A 30 -23.59 -12.61 -5.92
N ILE A 31 -24.22 -11.56 -6.47
CA ILE A 31 -23.53 -10.32 -6.84
C ILE A 31 -22.97 -9.63 -5.60
N GLY A 32 -23.77 -9.49 -4.54
CA GLY A 32 -23.33 -8.94 -3.25
C GLY A 32 -22.14 -9.73 -2.70
N ASN A 33 -22.21 -11.07 -2.72
CA ASN A 33 -21.10 -11.92 -2.29
C ASN A 33 -19.81 -11.68 -3.08
N ILE A 34 -19.88 -11.43 -4.39
CA ILE A 34 -18.69 -11.13 -5.19
C ILE A 34 -18.15 -9.74 -4.83
N VAL A 35 -19.00 -8.71 -4.84
CA VAL A 35 -18.58 -7.32 -4.61
C VAL A 35 -18.01 -7.13 -3.21
N GLU A 36 -18.71 -7.59 -2.17
CA GLU A 36 -18.31 -7.44 -0.78
C GLU A 36 -17.02 -8.22 -0.47
N ASN A 37 -16.91 -9.48 -0.91
CA ASN A 37 -15.71 -10.26 -0.67
C ASN A 37 -14.51 -9.73 -1.47
N THR A 38 -14.75 -9.14 -2.65
CA THR A 38 -13.68 -8.49 -3.42
C THR A 38 -13.14 -7.28 -2.67
N ALA A 39 -14.01 -6.41 -2.17
CA ALA A 39 -13.61 -5.26 -1.37
C ALA A 39 -12.92 -5.70 -0.06
N PHE A 40 -13.46 -6.70 0.63
CA PHE A 40 -12.89 -7.23 1.86
C PHE A 40 -11.48 -7.81 1.65
N TYR A 41 -11.28 -8.66 0.65
CA TYR A 41 -9.97 -9.23 0.36
C TYR A 41 -8.98 -8.16 -0.10
N SER A 42 -9.43 -7.18 -0.89
CA SER A 42 -8.60 -6.04 -1.30
C SER A 42 -8.07 -5.27 -0.10
N ASN A 43 -8.92 -5.06 0.91
CA ASN A 43 -8.52 -4.44 2.17
C ASN A 43 -7.44 -5.29 2.88
N LEU A 44 -7.67 -6.59 3.02
CA LEU A 44 -6.69 -7.49 3.65
C LEU A 44 -5.34 -7.49 2.93
N VAL A 45 -5.34 -7.54 1.60
CA VAL A 45 -4.11 -7.53 0.79
C VAL A 45 -3.29 -6.28 1.03
N LEU A 46 -3.94 -5.13 1.20
CA LEU A 46 -3.22 -3.88 1.47
C LEU A 46 -2.62 -3.83 2.88
N TYR A 47 -3.28 -4.42 3.89
CA TYR A 47 -2.77 -4.49 5.26
C TYR A 47 -1.72 -5.59 5.48
N PHE A 48 -1.82 -6.68 4.74
CA PHE A 48 -0.95 -7.86 4.88
C PHE A 48 -0.30 -8.27 3.55
N PRO A 49 0.37 -7.34 2.82
CA PRO A 49 0.80 -7.57 1.45
C PRO A 49 1.82 -8.71 1.34
N THR A 50 2.73 -8.87 2.31
CA THR A 50 3.75 -9.92 2.25
C THR A 50 3.15 -11.33 2.22
N VAL A 51 2.20 -11.62 3.12
CA VAL A 51 1.64 -12.96 3.28
C VAL A 51 0.61 -13.26 2.20
N LEU A 52 -0.26 -12.29 1.91
CA LEU A 52 -1.35 -12.51 0.97
C LEU A 52 -0.89 -12.46 -0.48
N LEU A 53 0.13 -11.66 -0.84
CA LEU A 53 0.71 -11.70 -2.18
C LEU A 53 1.40 -13.04 -2.44
N ASP A 54 2.14 -13.59 -1.46
CA ASP A 54 2.75 -14.91 -1.58
C ASP A 54 1.70 -16.01 -1.77
N ARG A 55 0.62 -15.98 -0.98
CA ARG A 55 -0.50 -16.92 -1.15
C ARG A 55 -1.16 -16.78 -2.52
N TYR A 56 -1.43 -15.55 -2.94
CA TYR A 56 -2.06 -15.24 -4.24
C TYR A 56 -1.22 -15.75 -5.42
N LYS A 57 0.10 -15.59 -5.37
CA LYS A 57 1.01 -16.06 -6.44
C LYS A 57 1.16 -17.59 -6.51
N LYS A 58 0.88 -18.30 -5.41
CA LYS A 58 1.01 -19.77 -5.34
C LYS A 58 -0.28 -20.53 -5.68
N ASP A 59 -1.42 -19.88 -5.60
CA ASP A 59 -2.74 -20.48 -5.74
C ASP A 59 -3.42 -19.98 -7.03
N ILE A 60 -3.20 -20.70 -8.14
CA ILE A 60 -3.63 -20.24 -9.48
C ILE A 60 -5.16 -20.18 -9.62
N ASP A 61 -5.87 -21.11 -8.97
CA ASP A 61 -7.33 -21.15 -9.00
C ASP A 61 -7.90 -19.93 -8.26
N TRP A 62 -7.32 -19.61 -7.10
CA TRP A 62 -7.64 -18.38 -6.38
C TRP A 62 -7.29 -17.14 -7.19
N GLN A 63 -6.13 -17.14 -7.86
CA GLN A 63 -5.67 -16.03 -8.69
C GLN A 63 -6.68 -15.69 -9.79
N LEU A 64 -7.10 -16.71 -10.53
CA LEU A 64 -8.07 -16.59 -11.62
C LEU A 64 -9.46 -16.19 -11.11
N LEU A 65 -9.92 -16.80 -10.02
CA LEU A 65 -11.22 -16.46 -9.41
C LEU A 65 -11.25 -15.00 -8.95
N PHE A 66 -10.21 -14.55 -8.25
CA PHE A 66 -10.15 -13.21 -7.72
C PHE A 66 -9.94 -12.16 -8.82
N ALA A 67 -9.12 -12.43 -9.84
CA ALA A 67 -8.98 -11.52 -10.98
C ALA A 67 -10.30 -11.34 -11.74
N TRP A 68 -11.09 -12.41 -11.89
CA TRP A 68 -12.44 -12.33 -12.44
C TRP A 68 -13.36 -11.49 -11.53
N ALA A 69 -13.37 -11.75 -10.23
CA ALA A 69 -14.21 -11.04 -9.25
C ALA A 69 -13.87 -9.55 -9.16
N TYR A 70 -12.58 -9.23 -9.22
CA TYR A 70 -12.05 -7.86 -9.30
C TYR A 70 -12.58 -7.14 -10.53
N LYS A 71 -12.43 -7.74 -11.72
CA LYS A 71 -12.91 -7.14 -12.97
C LYS A 71 -14.43 -6.97 -12.96
N PHE A 72 -15.16 -7.96 -12.45
CA PHE A 72 -16.61 -7.89 -12.28
C PHE A 72 -17.01 -6.70 -11.42
N THR A 73 -16.38 -6.55 -10.24
CA THR A 73 -16.67 -5.49 -9.26
C THR A 73 -16.36 -4.10 -9.78
N ILE A 74 -15.21 -3.92 -10.45
CA ILE A 74 -14.84 -2.63 -11.09
C ILE A 74 -15.83 -2.26 -12.19
N THR A 75 -16.25 -3.24 -13.00
CA THR A 75 -17.15 -2.99 -14.12
C THR A 75 -18.58 -2.71 -13.65
N SER A 76 -19.06 -3.41 -12.61
CA SER A 76 -20.42 -3.23 -12.11
C SER A 76 -20.65 -1.92 -11.38
N ARG A 77 -19.59 -1.27 -10.89
CA ARG A 77 -19.65 0.00 -10.16
C ARG A 77 -20.62 -0.02 -8.97
N LEU A 78 -20.82 -1.20 -8.37
CA LEU A 78 -21.62 -1.38 -7.16
C LEU A 78 -20.80 -1.08 -5.89
N HIS A 79 -20.04 0.01 -5.90
CA HIS A 79 -19.14 0.41 -4.83
C HIS A 79 -18.99 1.93 -4.82
N ASP A 80 -18.58 2.49 -3.68
CA ASP A 80 -18.37 3.92 -3.52
C ASP A 80 -16.95 4.35 -3.91
N ASP A 81 -16.70 5.66 -3.95
CA ASP A 81 -15.41 6.25 -4.31
C ASP A 81 -14.26 5.80 -3.36
N VAL A 82 -14.60 5.43 -2.12
CA VAL A 82 -13.61 4.96 -1.14
C VAL A 82 -13.17 3.54 -1.50
N ALA A 83 -14.12 2.67 -1.81
CA ALA A 83 -13.87 1.33 -2.29
C ALA A 83 -13.16 1.34 -3.66
N GLU A 84 -13.48 2.28 -4.56
CA GLU A 84 -12.79 2.40 -5.86
C GLU A 84 -11.28 2.63 -5.68
N LYS A 85 -10.89 3.57 -4.80
CA LYS A 85 -9.47 3.82 -4.47
C LYS A 85 -8.80 2.60 -3.85
N LEU A 86 -9.52 1.91 -2.97
CA LEU A 86 -9.02 0.69 -2.32
C LEU A 86 -8.81 -0.44 -3.34
N LEU A 87 -9.73 -0.61 -4.28
CA LEU A 87 -9.61 -1.58 -5.36
C LEU A 87 -8.44 -1.23 -6.29
N ASP A 88 -8.25 0.04 -6.68
CA ASP A 88 -7.10 0.47 -7.49
C ASP A 88 -5.75 0.13 -6.84
N LEU A 89 -5.62 0.41 -5.54
CA LEU A 89 -4.40 0.06 -4.79
C LEU A 89 -4.20 -1.46 -4.72
N ALA A 90 -5.25 -2.22 -4.43
CA ALA A 90 -5.17 -3.67 -4.33
C ALA A 90 -4.86 -4.32 -5.69
N GLY A 91 -5.44 -3.82 -6.78
CA GLY A 91 -5.17 -4.27 -8.13
C GLY A 91 -3.70 -4.10 -8.52
N GLN A 92 -3.08 -2.97 -8.16
CA GLN A 92 -1.65 -2.72 -8.37
C GLN A 92 -0.76 -3.57 -7.43
N GLN A 93 -1.20 -3.77 -6.18
CA GLN A 93 -0.50 -4.59 -5.20
C GLN A 93 -0.44 -6.07 -5.62
N LEU A 94 -1.52 -6.59 -6.18
CA LEU A 94 -1.65 -7.97 -6.69
C LEU A 94 -1.18 -8.14 -8.14
N GLU A 95 -0.82 -7.06 -8.82
CA GLU A 95 -0.41 -7.08 -10.23
C GLU A 95 -1.53 -7.56 -11.18
N ILE A 96 -2.80 -7.32 -10.80
CA ILE A 96 -3.97 -7.52 -11.67
C ILE A 96 -4.04 -6.41 -12.72
N ILE A 97 -3.67 -5.20 -12.32
CA ILE A 97 -3.49 -4.04 -13.20
C ILE A 97 -2.03 -3.58 -13.14
N PRO A 98 -1.53 -2.87 -14.17
CA PRO A 98 -0.18 -2.33 -14.16
C PRO A 98 0.07 -1.45 -12.94
N ARG A 99 1.18 -1.70 -12.25
CA ARG A 99 1.63 -0.86 -11.13
C ARG A 99 2.22 0.44 -11.67
N ARG A 100 1.82 1.57 -11.09
CA ARG A 100 2.43 2.88 -11.40
C ARG A 100 3.84 2.98 -10.80
N ASP A 101 4.69 3.79 -11.41
CA ASP A 101 6.08 3.99 -10.96
C ASP A 101 6.16 4.60 -9.55
N ASP A 102 5.17 5.42 -9.19
CA ASP A 102 5.03 6.08 -7.89
C ASP A 102 4.15 5.29 -6.90
N PHE A 103 3.84 4.03 -7.20
CA PHE A 103 2.97 3.22 -6.35
C PHE A 103 3.56 3.07 -4.94
N HIS A 104 2.78 3.50 -3.95
CA HIS A 104 3.04 3.29 -2.54
C HIS A 104 1.76 2.78 -1.88
N ASN A 105 1.87 1.69 -1.12
CA ASN A 105 0.75 1.15 -0.36
C ASN A 105 0.69 1.83 1.03
N PRO A 106 -0.29 2.72 1.28
CA PRO A 106 -0.37 3.48 2.54
C PRO A 106 -0.83 2.64 3.73
N TYR A 107 -1.16 1.36 3.53
CA TYR A 107 -1.62 0.45 4.58
C TYR A 107 -0.55 -0.55 5.04
N ASP A 108 0.61 -0.60 4.36
CA ASP A 108 1.72 -1.47 4.74
C ASP A 108 2.44 -0.91 5.98
N ARG A 109 1.92 -1.29 7.16
CA ARG A 109 2.47 -0.87 8.46
C ARG A 109 3.94 -1.25 8.63
N LYS A 110 4.41 -2.32 7.99
CA LYS A 110 5.80 -2.75 8.09
C LYS A 110 6.68 -1.78 7.31
N ALA A 111 6.34 -1.50 6.06
CA ALA A 111 7.04 -0.52 5.24
C ALA A 111 7.06 0.87 5.91
N ILE A 112 5.91 1.33 6.42
CA ILE A 112 5.79 2.61 7.14
C ILE A 112 6.72 2.67 8.36
N LYS A 113 6.78 1.59 9.14
CA LYS A 113 7.64 1.53 10.33
C LYS A 113 9.12 1.56 9.94
N GLU A 114 9.51 0.82 8.91
CA GLU A 114 10.88 0.79 8.40
C GLU A 114 11.32 2.17 7.87
N GLU A 115 10.44 2.86 7.14
CA GLU A 115 10.69 4.22 6.64
C GLU A 115 10.86 5.23 7.78
N LEU A 116 9.99 5.20 8.78
CA LEU A 116 10.09 6.07 9.95
C LEU A 116 11.40 5.85 10.73
N GLN A 117 11.83 4.59 10.86
CA GLN A 117 13.10 4.24 11.49
C GLN A 117 14.28 4.79 10.68
N LEU A 118 14.27 4.63 9.35
CA LEU A 118 15.32 5.16 8.48
C LEU A 118 15.40 6.69 8.55
N GLU A 119 14.25 7.38 8.54
CA GLU A 119 14.21 8.83 8.68
C GLU A 119 14.77 9.30 10.04
N SER A 120 14.44 8.58 11.12
CA SER A 120 14.97 8.87 12.45
C SER A 120 16.49 8.72 12.53
N LEU A 121 17.06 7.71 11.86
CA LEU A 121 18.50 7.48 11.78
C LEU A 121 19.19 8.60 11.00
N ARG A 122 18.63 9.03 9.87
CA ARG A 122 19.14 10.17 9.08
C ARG A 122 19.17 11.46 9.90
N LYS A 123 18.08 11.77 10.62
CA LYS A 123 18.01 12.95 11.50
C LYS A 123 19.05 12.89 12.62
N MET A 124 19.27 11.71 13.20
CA MET A 124 20.31 11.51 14.22
C MET A 124 21.72 11.73 13.65
N GLU A 125 22.02 11.17 12.49
CA GLU A 125 23.33 11.32 11.83
C GLU A 125 23.62 12.79 11.49
N GLU A 126 22.64 13.51 10.95
CA GLU A 126 22.76 14.94 10.69
C GLU A 126 23.00 15.75 11.96
N ALA A 127 22.30 15.43 13.05
CA ALA A 127 22.49 16.08 14.34
C ALA A 127 23.91 15.84 14.89
N ILE A 128 24.43 14.61 14.74
CA ILE A 128 25.81 14.28 15.12
C ILE A 128 26.79 15.09 14.27
N ARG A 129 26.60 15.15 12.95
CA ARG A 129 27.46 15.91 12.03
C ARG A 129 27.50 17.39 12.39
N LYS A 130 26.32 18.02 12.57
CA LYS A 130 26.20 19.42 13.01
C LYS A 130 26.89 19.66 14.35
N LYS A 131 26.73 18.76 15.33
CA LYS A 131 27.39 18.86 16.63
C LYS A 131 28.92 18.74 16.53
N GLN A 132 29.43 17.88 15.64
CA GLN A 132 30.86 17.75 15.38
C GLN A 132 31.43 18.98 14.69
N GLU A 133 30.74 19.53 13.68
CA GLU A 133 31.11 20.78 12.99
C GLU A 133 31.15 21.95 13.96
N GLN A 134 30.12 22.09 14.81
CA GLN A 134 30.08 23.13 15.84
C GLN A 134 31.27 23.00 16.82
N LYS A 135 31.56 21.79 17.31
CA LYS A 135 32.73 21.54 18.17
C LYS A 135 34.05 21.91 17.48
N LYS A 136 34.19 21.66 16.17
CA LYS A 136 35.39 22.05 15.39
C LYS A 136 35.50 23.58 15.29
N LEU A 137 34.40 24.27 15.03
CA LEU A 137 34.35 25.74 14.97
C LEU A 137 34.68 26.37 16.32
N ASP A 138 34.12 25.86 17.41
CA ASP A 138 34.38 26.36 18.77
C ASP A 138 35.85 26.15 19.18
N ARG A 139 36.45 25.00 18.82
CA ARG A 139 37.88 24.74 19.03
C ARG A 139 38.77 25.71 18.24
N LYS A 140 38.42 26.03 16.98
CA LYS A 140 39.14 27.04 16.18
C LYS A 140 39.08 28.42 16.83
N LYS A 141 37.88 28.87 17.24
CA LYS A 141 37.69 30.15 17.95
C LYS A 141 38.48 30.25 19.26
N LYS A 142 38.54 29.16 20.03
CA LYS A 142 39.36 29.11 21.27
C LYS A 142 40.86 29.19 21.00
N LYS A 143 41.35 28.62 19.89
CA LYS A 143 42.77 28.69 19.51
C LYS A 143 43.19 30.09 19.05
N THR A 144 42.35 30.78 18.28
CA THR A 144 42.64 32.16 17.84
C THR A 144 42.57 33.19 18.98
N LYS A 145 41.82 32.91 20.06
CA LYS A 145 41.75 33.78 21.24
C LYS A 145 42.83 33.53 22.31
N LYS A 146 43.71 32.52 22.16
CA LYS A 146 44.81 32.31 23.10
C LYS A 146 45.96 33.28 22.78
N PRO A 147 46.45 34.09 23.73
CA PRO A 147 47.63 34.92 23.52
C PRO A 147 48.83 34.01 23.22
N SER A 148 49.54 34.31 22.13
CA SER A 148 50.81 33.67 21.80
C SER A 148 51.90 34.31 22.65
N LEU A 149 52.52 33.54 23.56
CA LEU A 149 53.80 33.90 24.17
C LEU A 149 54.88 33.77 23.09
N SER A 150 55.07 34.80 22.28
CA SER A 150 56.32 34.93 21.54
C SER A 150 57.44 35.23 22.54
N ARG A 151 58.25 34.19 22.86
CA ARG A 151 59.70 34.34 23.04
C ARG A 151 60.22 35.11 21.81
N THR A 152 61.09 36.10 21.87
CA THR A 152 62.33 36.33 22.65
C THR A 152 62.71 37.81 22.35
N GLU A 153 63.72 38.51 22.88
CA GLU A 153 64.97 38.21 23.59
C GLU A 153 65.47 39.52 24.25
N LEU A 154 66.38 39.34 25.22
CA LEU A 154 67.22 40.29 25.98
C LEU A 154 67.34 41.76 25.52
#